data_AF-A0A7X7PL93-F1
#
_entry.id   AF-A0A7X7PL93-F1
#
_cell.length_a   1.000
_cell.length_b   1.000
_cell.length_c   1.000
_cell.angle_alpha   90.00
_cell.angle_beta   90.00
_cell.angle_gamma   90.00
#
_symmetry.space_group_name_H-M   'P 1'
#
loop_
_entity.id
_entity.type
_entity.pdbx_description
1 polymer ?
#
loop_
_entity_poly.entity_id
_entity_poly.type
_entity_poly.pdbx_seq_one_letter_code
_entity_poly.pdbx_strand_id
1 'polypeptide(L)'
;RVIVDRRGPYFKLGAGVTVRRSTTARMYYAVHDQRSPLARVSVVVHRSGVVVKRQDLGCLRTGTRLRFSYIPPRTGVYVVTFTAIDLAGNRQQTPAYWRVNSR
;
A
#
# COMPACT_ATOMS: atom_id res chain seq x y z
N ARG A 1 -26.70 -22.05 6.16
CA ARG A 1 -26.70 -20.66 6.67
C ARG A 1 -25.71 -19.85 5.84
N VAL A 2 -26.16 -18.86 5.08
CA VAL A 2 -25.28 -17.95 4.33
C VAL A 2 -24.91 -16.79 5.26
N ILE A 3 -23.61 -16.55 5.46
CA ILE A 3 -23.12 -15.39 6.22
C ILE A 3 -22.61 -14.37 5.20
N VAL A 4 -23.31 -13.24 5.06
CA VAL A 4 -22.87 -12.14 4.18
C VAL A 4 -21.73 -11.40 4.85
N ASP A 5 -20.62 -11.21 4.13
CA ASP A 5 -19.52 -10.37 4.56
C ASP A 5 -19.73 -8.90 4.21
N ARG A 6 -19.75 -8.07 5.25
CA ARG A 6 -19.95 -6.62 5.15
C ARG A 6 -18.78 -5.83 5.75
N ARG A 7 -17.77 -6.51 6.30
CA ARG A 7 -16.63 -5.87 6.94
C ARG A 7 -15.41 -6.11 6.08
N GLY A 8 -15.08 -5.11 5.27
CA GLY A 8 -13.91 -5.18 4.41
C GLY A 8 -12.57 -5.13 5.16
N PRO A 9 -11.48 -5.33 4.41
CA PRO A 9 -10.14 -5.33 4.97
C PRO A 9 -9.74 -3.93 5.44
N TYR A 10 -8.75 -3.86 6.34
CA TYR A 10 -8.10 -2.60 6.70
C TYR A 10 -6.58 -2.71 6.67
N PHE A 11 -5.92 -1.59 6.35
CA PHE A 11 -4.46 -1.52 6.35
C PHE A 11 -3.91 -1.12 7.71
N LYS A 12 -2.82 -1.77 8.11
CA LYS A 12 -1.87 -1.25 9.10
C LYS A 12 -0.60 -0.84 8.37
N LEU A 13 -0.43 0.46 8.17
CA LEU A 13 0.74 1.02 7.51
C LEU A 13 1.82 1.41 8.53
N GLY A 14 3.09 1.29 8.15
CA GLY A 14 4.19 1.91 8.88
C GLY A 14 4.15 3.44 8.77
N ALA A 15 5.08 4.12 9.45
CA ALA A 15 5.22 5.57 9.28
C ALA A 15 5.65 5.92 7.84
N GLY A 16 5.23 7.10 7.38
CA GLY A 16 5.80 7.72 6.18
C GLY A 16 7.31 7.86 6.31
N VAL A 17 8.03 7.85 5.20
CA VAL A 17 9.51 7.91 5.21
C VAL A 17 10.02 9.19 4.57
N THR A 18 11.13 9.68 5.10
CA THR A 18 11.97 10.69 4.45
C THR A 18 13.22 10.00 3.92
N VAL A 19 13.50 10.11 2.63
CA VAL A 19 14.67 9.52 1.99
C VAL A 19 15.39 10.53 1.10
N ARG A 20 16.64 10.26 0.75
CA ARG A 20 17.35 11.03 -0.27
C ARG A 20 16.97 10.54 -1.67
N ARG A 21 17.12 11.41 -2.67
CA ARG A 21 16.95 11.05 -4.08
C ARG A 21 17.83 9.84 -4.43
N SER A 22 17.29 8.92 -5.22
CA SER A 22 17.94 7.66 -5.64
C SER A 22 18.23 6.68 -4.50
N THR A 23 17.72 6.93 -3.29
CA THR A 23 17.70 5.95 -2.20
C THR A 23 16.37 5.20 -2.20
N THR A 24 16.40 3.92 -1.85
CA THR A 24 15.20 3.08 -1.74
C THR A 24 14.29 3.57 -0.61
N ALA A 25 13.12 4.08 -0.95
CA ALA A 25 12.01 4.26 -0.03
C ALA A 25 11.35 2.91 0.26
N ARG A 26 11.10 2.62 1.54
CA ARG A 26 10.46 1.38 1.98
C ARG A 26 9.24 1.71 2.81
N MET A 27 8.14 1.02 2.53
CA MET A 27 6.93 1.08 3.33
C MET A 27 6.60 -0.31 3.85
N TYR A 28 6.51 -0.45 5.16
CA TYR A 28 5.94 -1.64 5.77
C TYR A 28 4.42 -1.54 5.78
N TYR A 29 3.75 -2.64 5.50
CA TYR A 29 2.30 -2.72 5.53
C TYR A 29 1.84 -4.11 5.97
N ALA A 30 0.64 -4.18 6.51
CA ALA A 30 -0.13 -5.40 6.70
C ALA A 30 -1.59 -5.13 6.33
N VAL A 31 -2.28 -6.12 5.78
CA VAL A 31 -3.72 -6.07 5.55
C VAL A 31 -4.37 -7.00 6.56
N HIS A 32 -5.36 -6.51 7.28
CA HIS A 32 -6.11 -7.29 8.25
C HIS A 32 -7.56 -7.40 7.78
N ASP A 33 -8.15 -8.57 8.00
CA ASP A 33 -9.54 -8.84 7.71
C ASP A 33 -10.05 -9.84 8.75
N GLN A 34 -11.32 -9.74 9.15
CA GLN A 34 -11.89 -10.59 10.20
C GLN A 34 -12.35 -11.95 9.66
N ARG A 35 -12.58 -12.07 8.35
CA ARG A 35 -13.21 -13.24 7.72
C ARG A 35 -12.42 -13.77 6.55
N SER A 36 -11.91 -12.89 5.69
CA SER A 36 -11.12 -13.27 4.53
C SER A 36 -9.67 -13.58 4.94
N PRO A 37 -9.16 -14.81 4.70
CA PRO A 37 -7.77 -15.14 5.01
C PRO A 37 -6.78 -14.54 3.99
N LEU A 38 -7.28 -14.07 2.85
CA LEU A 38 -6.50 -13.55 1.73
C LEU A 38 -7.07 -12.21 1.25
N ALA A 39 -6.19 -11.34 0.74
CA ALA A 39 -6.56 -10.11 0.05
C ALA A 39 -5.60 -9.84 -1.12
N ARG A 40 -6.13 -9.40 -2.27
CA ARG A 40 -5.31 -8.90 -3.38
C ARG A 40 -4.90 -7.47 -3.09
N VAL A 41 -3.59 -7.21 -3.12
CA VAL A 41 -3.04 -5.89 -2.81
C VAL A 41 -2.36 -5.29 -4.02
N SER A 42 -2.64 -4.03 -4.30
CA SER A 42 -1.93 -3.24 -5.30
C SER A 42 -1.50 -1.90 -4.73
N VAL A 43 -0.52 -1.28 -5.37
CA VAL A 43 0.00 0.03 -4.99
C VAL A 43 0.13 0.94 -6.21
N VAL A 44 -0.25 2.20 -6.03
CA VAL A 44 -0.06 3.28 -7.01
C VAL A 44 0.72 4.40 -6.35
N VAL A 45 1.82 4.81 -6.98
CA VAL A 45 2.66 5.91 -6.52
C VAL A 45 2.40 7.12 -7.40
N HIS A 46 2.09 8.24 -6.78
CA HIS A 46 1.93 9.54 -7.43
C HIS A 46 3.04 10.50 -7.01
N ARG A 47 3.42 11.39 -7.93
CA ARG A 47 4.21 12.60 -7.65
C ARG A 47 3.51 13.78 -8.30
N SER A 48 3.18 14.81 -7.54
CA SER A 48 2.48 16.00 -8.05
C SER A 48 1.21 15.64 -8.86
N GLY A 49 0.42 14.67 -8.37
CA GLY A 49 -0.80 14.19 -9.05
C GLY A 49 -0.58 13.21 -10.20
N VAL A 50 0.66 13.04 -10.70
CA VAL A 50 0.97 12.14 -11.82
C VAL A 50 1.35 10.76 -11.30
N VAL A 51 0.78 9.70 -11.90
CA VAL A 51 1.16 8.31 -11.61
C VAL A 51 2.57 8.05 -12.13
N VAL A 52 3.47 7.66 -11.24
CA VAL A 52 4.87 7.32 -11.56
C VAL A 52 5.18 5.83 -11.38
N LYS A 53 4.30 5.07 -10.70
CA LYS A 53 4.39 3.62 -10.58
C LYS A 53 3.01 3.02 -10.31
N ARG A 54 2.73 1.90 -10.97
CA ARG A 54 1.68 0.93 -10.57
C ARG A 54 2.35 -0.41 -10.32
N GLN A 55 1.90 -1.13 -9.31
CA GLN A 55 2.37 -2.48 -9.04
C GLN A 55 1.27 -3.31 -8.37
N ASP A 56 1.03 -4.49 -8.93
CA ASP A 56 0.28 -5.54 -8.26
C ASP A 56 1.24 -6.27 -7.31
N LEU A 57 0.86 -6.38 -6.03
CA LEU A 57 1.60 -7.10 -5.00
C LEU A 57 1.06 -8.52 -4.82
N GLY A 58 0.01 -8.89 -5.56
CA GLY A 58 -0.56 -10.22 -5.59
C GLY A 58 -1.61 -10.46 -4.50
N CYS A 59 -2.04 -11.72 -4.41
CA CYS A 59 -2.95 -12.21 -3.38
C CYS A 59 -2.14 -12.63 -2.15
N LEU A 60 -2.37 -11.98 -1.01
CA LEU A 60 -1.52 -12.07 0.18
C LEU A 60 -2.35 -12.52 1.38
N ARG A 61 -1.72 -13.25 2.30
CA ARG A 61 -2.35 -13.65 3.56
C ARG A 61 -2.57 -12.44 4.46
N THR A 62 -3.78 -12.31 4.99
CA THR A 62 -4.11 -11.26 5.96
C THR A 62 -3.33 -11.46 7.27
N GLY A 63 -3.05 -10.36 7.98
CA GLY A 63 -2.22 -10.33 9.19
C GLY A 63 -0.71 -10.42 8.97
N THR A 64 -0.24 -10.66 7.74
CA THR A 64 1.19 -10.76 7.45
C THR A 64 1.81 -9.39 7.23
N ARG A 65 2.92 -9.11 7.93
CA ARG A 65 3.70 -7.87 7.74
C ARG A 65 4.65 -8.02 6.56
N LEU A 66 4.48 -7.15 5.57
CA LEU A 66 5.23 -7.13 4.32
C LEU A 66 5.87 -5.76 4.08
N ARG A 67 6.64 -5.64 2.99
CA ARG A 67 7.25 -4.38 2.58
C ARG A 67 7.08 -4.13 1.09
N PHE A 68 6.77 -2.88 0.75
CA PHE A 68 6.89 -2.34 -0.60
C PHE A 68 8.14 -1.47 -0.68
N SER A 69 8.89 -1.56 -1.79
CA SER A 69 10.11 -0.80 -2.00
C SER A 69 10.07 -0.09 -3.35
N TYR A 70 10.56 1.13 -3.40
CA TYR A 70 10.63 1.95 -4.61
C TYR A 70 11.82 2.89 -4.54
N ILE A 71 12.48 3.14 -5.67
CA ILE A 71 13.56 4.13 -5.78
C ILE A 71 12.99 5.36 -6.47
N PRO A 72 12.76 6.48 -5.74
CA PRO A 72 12.17 7.67 -6.32
C PRO A 72 13.16 8.37 -7.27
N PRO A 73 12.78 8.65 -8.53
CA PRO A 73 13.68 9.23 -9.52
C PRO A 73 13.94 10.72 -9.29
N ARG A 74 12.98 11.43 -8.67
CA ARG A 74 13.02 12.89 -8.46
C ARG A 74 12.76 13.24 -6.99
N THR A 75 13.17 14.43 -6.58
CA THR A 75 12.83 14.98 -5.26
C THR A 75 11.35 15.39 -5.20
N GLY A 76 10.86 15.63 -3.98
CA GLY A 76 9.50 16.09 -3.71
C GLY A 76 8.69 15.12 -2.87
N VAL A 77 7.38 15.40 -2.76
CA VAL A 77 6.43 14.56 -2.02
C VAL A 77 5.83 13.52 -2.96
N TYR A 78 5.80 12.28 -2.50
CA TYR A 78 5.16 11.17 -3.17
C TYR A 78 3.99 10.67 -2.33
N VAL A 79 2.89 10.34 -3.00
CA VAL A 79 1.71 9.73 -2.38
C VAL A 79 1.64 8.28 -2.85
N VAL A 80 1.81 7.36 -1.91
CA VAL A 80 1.79 5.91 -2.13
C VAL A 80 0.44 5.39 -1.67
N THR A 81 -0.45 5.06 -2.60
CA THR A 81 -1.79 4.58 -2.30
C THR A 81 -1.82 3.07 -2.37
N PHE A 82 -2.09 2.42 -1.24
CA PHE A 82 -2.33 0.99 -1.18
C PHE A 82 -3.82 0.71 -1.36
N THR A 83 -4.15 -0.33 -2.13
CA THR A 83 -5.51 -0.84 -2.31
C THR A 83 -5.52 -2.32 -1.96
N ALA A 84 -6.45 -2.74 -1.10
CA ALA A 84 -6.72 -4.14 -0.79
C ALA A 84 -8.15 -4.48 -1.23
N ILE A 85 -8.31 -5.67 -1.81
CA ILE A 85 -9.61 -6.25 -2.15
C ILE A 85 -9.63 -7.65 -1.54
N ASP A 86 -10.59 -7.93 -0.68
CA ASP A 86 -10.76 -9.25 -0.06
C ASP A 86 -11.46 -10.26 -0.99
N LEU A 87 -11.69 -11.49 -0.52
CA LEU A 87 -12.36 -12.53 -1.32
C LEU A 87 -13.85 -12.27 -1.53
N ALA A 88 -14.47 -11.45 -0.69
CA ALA A 88 -15.86 -11.01 -0.83
C ALA A 88 -16.01 -9.78 -1.75
N GLY A 89 -14.90 -9.23 -2.24
CA GLY A 89 -14.87 -8.06 -3.10
C GLY A 89 -14.90 -6.72 -2.35
N ASN A 90 -14.83 -6.72 -1.01
CA ASN A 90 -14.75 -5.48 -0.26
C ASN A 90 -13.40 -4.80 -0.51
N ARG A 91 -13.43 -3.50 -0.79
CA ARG A 91 -12.24 -2.71 -1.12
C ARG A 91 -11.91 -1.71 -0.03
N GLN A 92 -10.64 -1.62 0.31
CA GLN A 92 -10.09 -0.55 1.14
C GLN A 92 -8.91 0.13 0.44
N GLN A 93 -8.80 1.45 0.62
CA GLN A 93 -7.66 2.23 0.15
C GLN A 93 -7.04 3.04 1.29
N THR A 94 -5.72 3.14 1.31
CA THR A 94 -5.02 3.94 2.33
C THR A 94 -3.76 4.58 1.73
N PRO A 95 -3.63 5.91 1.80
CA PRO A 95 -2.44 6.61 1.35
C PRO A 95 -1.33 6.61 2.42
N ALA A 96 -0.09 6.65 1.95
CA ALA A 96 1.09 6.97 2.73
C ALA A 96 1.91 8.05 2.01
N TYR A 97 2.60 8.88 2.77
CA TYR A 97 3.35 10.02 2.25
C TYR A 97 4.83 9.80 2.41
N TRP A 98 5.59 9.99 1.33
CA TRP A 98 7.05 9.98 1.36
C TRP A 98 7.59 11.35 1.00
N ARG A 99 8.61 11.80 1.72
CA ARG A 99 9.36 13.00 1.38
C ARG A 99 10.73 12.62 0.81
N VAL A 100 11.02 13.08 -0.39
CA VAL A 100 12.30 12.80 -1.06
C VAL A 100 13.10 14.08 -1.18
N ASN A 101 14.19 14.17 -0.42
CA ASN A 101 15.05 15.34 -0.40
C ASN A 101 16.15 15.25 -1.46
N SER A 102 16.75 16.39 -1.79
CA SER A 102 18.01 16.43 -2.54
C SER A 102 19.11 15.67 -1.80
N ARG A 103 20.20 15.36 -2.51
CA ARG A 103 21.40 14.84 -1.85
C ARG A 103 21.95 15.86 -0.89
#